data_AF-A0A851D5H0-F1
#
_entry.id   AF-A0A851D5H0-F1
#
_cell.length_a   1.000
_cell.length_b   1.000
_cell.length_c   1.000
_cell.angle_alpha   90.00
_cell.angle_beta   90.00
_cell.angle_gamma   90.00
#
_symmetry.space_group_name_H-M   'P 1'
#
loop_
_entity.id
_entity.type
_entity.pdbx_description
1 polymer ?
#
loop_
_entity_poly.entity_id
_entity_poly.type
_entity_poly.pdbx_seq_one_letter_code
_entity_poly.pdbx_strand_id
1 'polypeptide(L)'
;RQPEWVRPGTYRPCYNRGPQSSGPVLLARRHLQQDADSSERVLMDMRWGLIPSWFKKDDPSKMQFNTSNCRSDTMLKKSSYKGALLKGKRCVVLADGFYEWQQHGAGKQPYFIYFPQSKDAVAEEKEADEEWRGWRLLTMAGIFDCWEPPTGGEALYTYTIITVDASKDLSFIHHRQGWALALTALSPRMPAILDGDEAIRKWLDFAEVPTQEAVKLIQPTENIVFHPVSTFVNNIRNNTPECVARIELGAKKEVKATPSSKAMLGWLKNSQEGSPQKKENDLPRWKSQFIHSPSPKKTSADILQQWLGKEGGPAAKKHKA
;
A
#
# COMPACT_ATOMS: atom_id res chain seq x y z
N ARG A 1 30.73 -2.26 8.55
CA ARG A 1 30.09 -1.80 9.81
C ARG A 1 28.58 -1.82 9.60
N GLN A 2 27.80 -2.30 10.57
CA GLN A 2 26.34 -2.23 10.49
C GLN A 2 25.87 -0.77 10.50
N PRO A 3 24.81 -0.40 9.75
CA PRO A 3 24.33 0.97 9.72
C PRO A 3 23.65 1.35 11.03
N GLU A 4 23.93 2.56 11.51
CA GLU A 4 23.36 3.08 12.76
C GLU A 4 22.01 3.76 12.50
N TRP A 5 21.12 3.73 13.49
CA TRP A 5 19.85 4.45 13.44
C TRP A 5 20.04 5.93 13.78
N VAL A 6 19.56 6.82 12.91
CA VAL A 6 19.59 8.28 13.13
C VAL A 6 18.65 8.70 14.27
N ARG A 7 17.51 8.02 14.39
CA ARG A 7 16.52 8.22 15.46
C ARG A 7 16.00 6.86 15.91
N PRO A 8 16.68 6.19 16.85
CA PRO A 8 16.24 4.88 17.31
C PRO A 8 14.84 4.98 17.96
N GLY A 9 14.04 3.92 17.81
CA GLY A 9 12.73 3.81 18.45
C GLY A 9 11.54 4.39 17.66
N THR A 10 11.75 4.96 16.46
CA THR A 10 10.64 5.38 15.57
C THR A 10 10.08 4.24 14.74
N TYR A 11 10.93 3.30 14.32
CA TYR A 11 10.54 2.15 13.51
C TYR A 11 9.51 1.26 14.21
N ARG A 12 8.50 0.83 13.46
CA ARG A 12 7.50 -0.16 13.86
C ARG A 12 7.41 -1.24 12.78
N PRO A 13 7.71 -2.52 13.10
CA PRO A 13 7.52 -3.63 12.17
C PRO A 13 6.07 -3.70 11.66
N CYS A 14 5.90 -3.96 10.36
CA CYS A 14 4.58 -4.03 9.75
C CYS A 14 4.61 -4.92 8.51
N TYR A 15 3.81 -5.98 8.52
CA TYR A 15 3.61 -6.88 7.38
C TYR A 15 2.86 -6.20 6.24
N ASN A 16 1.98 -5.22 6.53
CA ASN A 16 1.08 -4.61 5.55
C ASN A 16 1.23 -3.08 5.51
N ARG A 17 2.42 -2.63 5.10
CA ARG A 17 2.74 -1.20 5.04
C ARG A 17 2.14 -0.58 3.78
N GLY A 18 1.39 0.52 3.95
CA GLY A 18 0.88 1.32 2.82
C GLY A 18 1.38 2.78 2.83
N PRO A 19 1.04 3.57 1.79
CA PRO A 19 1.42 4.97 1.70
C PRO A 19 1.03 5.77 2.96
N GLN A 20 1.76 6.85 3.22
CA GLN A 20 1.64 7.74 4.38
C GLN A 20 2.12 7.17 5.72
N SER A 21 2.40 5.86 5.80
CA SER A 21 3.12 5.27 6.95
C SER A 21 4.64 5.54 6.87
N SER A 22 5.37 5.31 7.96
CA SER A 22 6.84 5.46 7.99
C SER A 22 7.55 4.13 7.82
N GLY A 23 8.54 4.04 6.94
CA GLY A 23 9.32 2.83 6.69
C GLY A 23 10.84 3.06 6.78
N PRO A 24 11.61 1.99 7.05
CA PRO A 24 13.06 2.08 7.17
C PRO A 24 13.70 2.27 5.80
N VAL A 25 14.60 3.25 5.72
CA VAL A 25 15.43 3.48 4.55
C VAL A 25 16.89 3.59 4.93
N LEU A 26 17.76 3.12 4.05
CA LEU A 26 19.20 3.34 4.11
C LEU A 26 19.55 4.60 3.31
N LEU A 27 20.41 5.45 3.87
CA LEU A 27 20.95 6.62 3.17
C LEU A 27 22.42 6.84 3.53
N ALA A 28 23.13 7.63 2.72
CA ALA A 28 24.50 8.02 3.00
C ALA A 28 24.57 8.94 4.25
N ARG A 29 25.50 8.65 5.17
CA ARG A 29 25.72 9.46 6.40
C ARG A 29 26.05 10.92 6.07
N ARG A 30 26.64 11.17 4.90
CA ARG A 30 26.96 12.51 4.39
C ARG A 30 25.78 13.47 4.29
N HIS A 31 24.55 12.96 4.22
CA HIS A 31 23.36 13.82 4.28
C HIS A 31 23.10 14.46 5.66
N LEU A 32 23.73 13.93 6.71
CA LEU A 32 23.59 14.39 8.09
C LEU A 32 24.89 14.98 8.63
N GLN A 33 26.02 14.46 8.19
CA GLN A 33 27.35 14.88 8.62
C GLN A 33 28.27 15.03 7.40
N GLN A 34 28.64 16.27 7.05
CA GLN A 34 29.28 16.60 5.77
C GLN A 34 30.67 15.96 5.60
N ASP A 35 31.42 15.79 6.69
CA ASP A 35 32.76 15.19 6.77
C ASP A 35 32.75 13.65 6.83
N ALA A 36 31.57 13.02 6.86
CA ALA A 36 31.47 11.56 6.87
C ALA A 36 31.99 10.91 5.57
N ASP A 37 32.57 9.73 5.71
CA ASP A 37 33.06 8.93 4.59
C ASP A 37 31.92 8.63 3.59
N SER A 38 32.24 8.61 2.29
CA SER A 38 31.24 8.42 1.23
C SER A 38 30.62 7.02 1.22
N SER A 39 31.24 6.04 1.90
CA SER A 39 30.79 4.67 2.08
C SER A 39 29.93 4.47 3.33
N GLU A 40 29.91 5.43 4.26
CA GLU A 40 29.15 5.30 5.50
C GLU A 40 27.64 5.45 5.29
N ARG A 41 26.87 4.60 5.97
CA ARG A 41 25.42 4.47 5.82
C ARG A 41 24.72 4.54 7.16
N VAL A 42 23.51 5.08 7.15
CA VAL A 42 22.63 5.17 8.32
C VAL A 42 21.22 4.71 7.96
N LEU A 43 20.51 4.19 8.97
CA LEU A 43 19.10 3.84 8.90
C LEU A 43 18.24 4.99 9.43
N MET A 44 17.20 5.32 8.69
CA MET A 44 16.22 6.33 9.09
C MET A 44 14.82 5.86 8.77
N ASP A 45 13.91 6.04 9.71
CA ASP A 45 12.49 5.84 9.47
C ASP A 45 11.92 7.10 8.80
N MET A 46 11.40 6.96 7.59
CA MET A 46 10.90 8.08 6.77
C MET A 46 9.46 7.83 6.34
N ARG A 47 8.67 8.89 6.16
CA ARG A 47 7.29 8.75 5.67
C ARG A 47 7.25 8.37 4.19
N TRP A 48 6.48 7.35 3.83
CA TRP A 48 6.23 6.97 2.44
C TRP A 48 5.22 7.92 1.77
N GLY A 49 5.64 8.59 0.71
CA GLY A 49 4.90 9.63 0.01
C GLY A 49 5.67 10.94 0.09
N LEU A 50 6.49 11.21 -0.92
CA LEU A 50 7.44 12.32 -0.93
C LEU A 50 6.73 13.68 -0.88
N ILE A 51 7.09 14.50 0.10
CA ILE A 51 6.68 15.88 0.25
C ILE A 51 7.83 16.76 -0.21
N PRO A 52 7.70 17.47 -1.35
CA PRO A 52 8.77 18.30 -1.84
C PRO A 52 9.07 19.44 -0.87
N SER A 53 10.34 19.81 -0.73
CA SER A 53 10.77 20.89 0.18
C SER A 53 10.15 22.26 -0.13
N TRP A 54 9.65 22.46 -1.35
CA TRP A 54 8.98 23.68 -1.77
C TRP A 54 7.50 23.74 -1.39
N PHE A 55 6.91 22.64 -0.88
CA PHE A 55 5.51 22.59 -0.48
C PHE A 55 5.24 23.55 0.69
N LYS A 56 4.27 24.47 0.52
CA LYS A 56 4.03 25.59 1.45
C LYS A 56 2.79 25.44 2.34
N LYS A 57 2.06 24.33 2.28
CA LYS A 57 0.95 24.10 3.22
C LYS A 57 1.50 23.57 4.53
N ASP A 58 0.89 23.98 5.62
CA ASP A 58 1.10 23.55 7.01
C ASP A 58 0.91 22.04 7.23
N ASP A 59 0.07 21.40 6.42
CA ASP A 59 -0.26 19.99 6.57
C ASP A 59 0.14 19.16 5.33
N PRO A 60 1.05 18.18 5.49
CA PRO A 60 1.39 17.16 4.49
C PRO A 60 0.20 16.48 3.80
N SER A 61 -0.91 16.29 4.51
CA SER A 61 -2.11 15.62 4.00
C SER A 61 -2.81 16.41 2.89
N LYS A 62 -2.57 17.74 2.83
CA LYS A 62 -3.12 18.64 1.81
C LYS A 62 -2.44 18.49 0.44
N MET A 63 -1.45 17.61 0.31
CA MET A 63 -0.84 17.30 -0.98
C MET A 63 -1.84 16.56 -1.87
N GLN A 64 -2.19 17.16 -3.01
CA GLN A 64 -3.19 16.62 -3.94
C GLN A 64 -2.62 15.57 -4.90
N PHE A 65 -1.30 15.49 -5.04
CA PHE A 65 -0.64 14.57 -5.96
C PHE A 65 -0.17 13.32 -5.23
N ASN A 66 -0.33 12.15 -5.86
CA ASN A 66 0.24 10.92 -5.32
C ASN A 66 1.75 10.86 -5.62
N THR A 67 2.56 10.90 -4.57
CA THR A 67 4.02 10.82 -4.61
C THR A 67 4.57 9.56 -3.92
N SER A 68 3.74 8.52 -3.73
CA SER A 68 4.20 7.23 -3.20
C SER A 68 5.20 6.57 -4.16
N ASN A 69 4.98 6.74 -5.47
CA ASN A 69 5.79 6.18 -6.54
C ASN A 69 6.26 7.27 -7.53
N CYS A 70 7.46 7.09 -8.05
CA CYS A 70 8.07 7.91 -9.08
C CYS A 70 8.41 7.05 -10.28
N ARG A 71 8.06 7.47 -11.51
CA ARG A 71 8.42 6.69 -12.70
C ARG A 71 9.82 7.06 -13.16
N SER A 72 10.65 6.06 -13.44
CA SER A 72 12.02 6.24 -13.94
C SER A 72 12.11 7.15 -15.18
N ASP A 73 11.15 7.04 -16.10
CA ASP A 73 11.05 7.83 -17.34
C ASP A 73 10.83 9.35 -17.13
N THR A 74 10.33 9.75 -15.97
CA THR A 74 9.90 11.13 -15.68
C THR A 74 10.53 11.71 -14.41
N MET A 75 11.33 10.94 -13.67
CA MET A 75 11.96 11.39 -12.42
C MET A 75 12.88 12.61 -12.60
N LEU A 76 13.56 12.72 -13.75
CA LEU A 76 14.42 13.86 -14.09
C LEU A 76 13.65 15.06 -14.69
N LYS A 77 12.35 14.91 -14.94
CA LYS A 77 11.50 15.93 -15.56
C LYS A 77 10.55 16.57 -14.55
N LYS A 78 10.00 15.79 -13.63
CA LYS A 78 9.01 16.26 -12.62
C LYS A 78 9.67 17.06 -11.51
N SER A 79 9.13 18.24 -11.22
CA SER A 79 9.63 19.17 -10.19
C SER A 79 9.66 18.57 -8.78
N SER A 80 8.74 17.65 -8.46
CA SER A 80 8.71 16.96 -7.16
C SER A 80 9.93 16.09 -6.90
N TYR A 81 10.63 15.61 -7.95
CA TYR A 81 11.68 14.59 -7.81
C TYR A 81 13.03 15.09 -8.30
N LYS A 82 13.05 15.83 -9.41
CA LYS A 82 14.28 16.30 -10.07
C LYS A 82 15.22 17.03 -9.11
N GLY A 83 14.68 17.98 -8.34
CA GLY A 83 15.49 18.80 -7.42
C GLY A 83 16.15 17.98 -6.31
N ALA A 84 15.41 17.05 -5.72
CA ALA A 84 15.93 16.15 -4.69
C ALA A 84 16.98 15.19 -5.25
N LEU A 85 16.71 14.59 -6.42
CA LEU A 85 17.61 13.66 -7.09
C LEU A 85 18.94 14.32 -7.48
N LEU A 86 18.91 15.54 -8.04
CA LEU A 86 20.11 16.30 -8.41
C LEU A 86 20.94 16.72 -7.18
N LYS A 87 20.30 16.88 -6.02
CA LYS A 87 20.98 17.12 -4.72
C LYS A 87 21.52 15.82 -4.10
N GLY A 88 21.45 14.69 -4.81
CA GLY A 88 21.93 13.41 -4.33
C GLY A 88 21.04 12.76 -3.28
N LYS A 89 19.80 13.22 -3.04
CA LYS A 89 18.88 12.68 -2.03
C LYS A 89 18.31 11.32 -2.44
N ARG A 90 19.19 10.33 -2.48
CA ARG A 90 18.93 8.94 -2.89
C ARG A 90 18.92 8.07 -1.64
N CYS A 91 17.93 7.20 -1.54
CA CYS A 91 17.80 6.25 -0.44
C CYS A 91 17.53 4.85 -0.98
N VAL A 92 17.74 3.83 -0.15
CA VAL A 92 17.28 2.46 -0.39
C VAL A 92 16.18 2.14 0.59
N VAL A 93 14.98 1.89 0.07
CA VAL A 93 13.82 1.49 0.87
C VAL A 93 13.94 0.00 1.14
N LEU A 94 13.84 -0.37 2.43
CA LEU A 94 13.97 -1.75 2.88
C LEU A 94 12.59 -2.35 3.15
N ALA A 95 12.37 -3.57 2.66
CA ALA A 95 11.16 -4.34 2.94
C ALA A 95 11.45 -5.84 2.86
N ASP A 96 10.62 -6.68 3.48
CA ASP A 96 10.71 -8.13 3.28
C ASP A 96 10.32 -8.51 1.84
N GLY A 97 9.40 -7.75 1.26
CA GLY A 97 8.88 -7.84 -0.10
C GLY A 97 7.82 -6.77 -0.35
N PHE A 98 7.13 -6.84 -1.48
CA PHE A 98 6.01 -5.96 -1.81
C PHE A 98 4.81 -6.75 -2.32
N TYR A 99 3.63 -6.13 -2.25
CA TYR A 99 2.39 -6.73 -2.75
C TYR A 99 2.03 -6.18 -4.12
N GLU A 100 1.46 -7.03 -4.96
CA GLU A 100 0.86 -6.62 -6.23
C GLU A 100 -0.41 -7.43 -6.52
N TRP A 101 -1.39 -6.79 -7.17
CA TRP A 101 -2.70 -7.38 -7.41
C TRP A 101 -2.91 -7.71 -8.89
N GLN A 102 -2.98 -9.00 -9.18
CA GLN A 102 -3.33 -9.49 -10.51
C GLN A 102 -4.83 -9.43 -10.75
N GLN A 103 -5.23 -8.90 -11.90
CA GLN A 103 -6.63 -8.98 -12.34
C GLN A 103 -6.98 -10.44 -12.66
N HIS A 104 -7.98 -11.01 -11.99
CA HIS A 104 -8.42 -12.39 -12.18
C HIS A 104 -9.95 -12.44 -12.27
N GLY A 105 -10.47 -12.54 -13.50
CA GLY A 105 -11.91 -12.41 -13.76
C GLY A 105 -12.48 -11.09 -13.23
N ALA A 106 -13.54 -11.18 -12.43
CA ALA A 106 -14.17 -10.02 -11.78
C ALA A 106 -13.42 -9.51 -10.53
N GLY A 107 -12.41 -10.24 -10.05
CA GLY A 107 -11.68 -9.93 -8.82
C GLY A 107 -10.20 -9.61 -9.04
N LYS A 108 -9.49 -9.42 -7.93
CA LYS A 108 -8.04 -9.26 -7.90
C LYS A 108 -7.41 -10.28 -6.96
N GLN A 109 -6.36 -10.96 -7.42
CA GLN A 109 -5.56 -11.90 -6.63
C GLN A 109 -4.27 -11.19 -6.18
N PRO A 110 -4.05 -10.98 -4.86
CA PRO A 110 -2.79 -10.44 -4.37
C PRO A 110 -1.66 -11.47 -4.42
N TYR A 111 -0.46 -11.01 -4.73
CA TYR A 111 0.79 -11.75 -4.66
C TYR A 111 1.77 -11.00 -3.75
N PHE A 112 2.58 -11.75 -3.02
CA PHE A 112 3.75 -11.23 -2.32
C PHE A 112 5.00 -11.55 -3.13
N ILE A 113 5.80 -10.52 -3.42
CA ILE A 113 6.96 -10.54 -4.33
C ILE A 113 8.21 -10.12 -3.54
N TYR A 114 9.28 -10.92 -3.61
CA TYR A 114 10.49 -10.76 -2.79
C TYR A 114 11.71 -11.35 -3.50
N PHE A 115 12.92 -11.12 -2.97
CA PHE A 115 14.13 -11.77 -3.47
C PHE A 115 14.07 -13.29 -3.22
N PRO A 116 14.70 -14.13 -4.07
CA PRO A 116 14.96 -15.52 -3.70
C PRO A 116 15.72 -15.59 -2.37
N GLN A 117 15.24 -16.45 -1.48
CA GLN A 117 15.80 -16.66 -0.15
C GLN A 117 16.71 -17.89 -0.15
N SER A 118 17.82 -17.84 0.59
CA SER A 118 18.65 -19.03 0.79
C SER A 118 17.89 -20.07 1.62
N LYS A 119 18.25 -21.36 1.48
CA LYS A 119 17.63 -22.43 2.28
C LYS A 119 17.89 -22.25 3.78
N ASP A 120 19.03 -21.64 4.12
CA ASP A 120 19.46 -21.39 5.49
C ASP A 120 18.77 -20.18 6.12
N ALA A 121 18.19 -19.27 5.34
CA ALA A 121 17.48 -18.08 5.83
C ALA A 121 16.16 -18.35 6.56
N VAL A 122 15.72 -19.61 6.56
CA VAL A 122 14.51 -20.06 7.23
C VAL A 122 14.81 -20.72 8.59
N ALA A 123 16.10 -20.91 8.92
CA ALA A 123 16.52 -21.51 10.19
C ALA A 123 16.74 -20.42 11.26
N GLU A 124 15.99 -20.49 12.36
CA GLU A 124 16.14 -19.62 13.53
C GLU A 124 17.36 -20.02 14.38
N GLU A 125 18.58 -20.03 13.85
CA GLU A 125 19.75 -20.30 14.68
C GLU A 125 20.84 -19.24 14.47
N LYS A 126 21.20 -18.59 15.60
CA LYS A 126 22.20 -17.52 15.70
C LYS A 126 23.47 -18.11 16.28
N GLU A 127 24.55 -18.13 15.49
CA GLU A 127 25.89 -18.00 16.05
C GLU A 127 26.41 -16.58 15.79
N ALA A 128 27.11 -16.03 16.78
CA ALA A 128 27.32 -14.58 16.92
C ALA A 128 28.41 -13.98 16.02
N ASP A 129 29.13 -14.81 15.23
CA ASP A 129 30.28 -14.38 14.43
C ASP A 129 30.15 -14.70 12.92
N GLU A 130 28.98 -15.15 12.45
CA GLU A 130 28.73 -15.43 11.03
C GLU A 130 28.02 -14.30 10.27
N GLU A 131 28.27 -14.26 8.96
CA GLU A 131 27.54 -13.42 7.99
C GLU A 131 26.01 -13.60 8.16
N TRP A 132 25.23 -12.52 8.10
CA TRP A 132 23.79 -12.56 8.36
C TRP A 132 23.10 -13.60 7.46
N ARG A 133 22.68 -14.71 8.06
CA ARG A 133 21.99 -15.80 7.34
C ARG A 133 20.48 -15.60 7.21
N GLY A 134 19.89 -14.57 7.81
CA GLY A 134 18.43 -14.39 7.85
C GLY A 134 17.80 -13.94 6.53
N TRP A 135 16.52 -13.54 6.60
CA TRP A 135 15.76 -13.08 5.44
C TRP A 135 16.52 -12.00 4.65
N ARG A 136 16.67 -12.24 3.34
CA ARG A 136 17.26 -11.29 2.38
C ARG A 136 16.23 -10.22 2.07
N LEU A 137 16.43 -9.04 2.64
CA LEU A 137 15.58 -7.88 2.44
C LEU A 137 15.58 -7.41 0.99
N LEU A 138 14.41 -7.02 0.51
CA LEU A 138 14.23 -6.31 -0.74
C LEU A 138 14.74 -4.88 -0.61
N THR A 139 15.58 -4.47 -1.56
CA THR A 139 16.26 -3.18 -1.60
C THR A 139 15.77 -2.38 -2.81
N MET A 140 14.87 -1.43 -2.56
CA MET A 140 14.24 -0.64 -3.62
C MET A 140 14.86 0.76 -3.70
N ALA A 141 15.21 1.21 -4.91
CA ALA A 141 15.71 2.56 -5.13
C ALA A 141 14.62 3.59 -4.83
N GLY A 142 14.93 4.52 -3.94
CA GLY A 142 14.06 5.63 -3.57
C GLY A 142 14.74 6.98 -3.73
N ILE A 143 13.90 8.01 -3.81
CA ILE A 143 14.30 9.42 -3.70
C ILE A 143 13.65 9.93 -2.42
N PHE A 144 14.39 10.67 -1.60
CA PHE A 144 13.86 11.32 -0.41
C PHE A 144 13.91 12.83 -0.52
N ASP A 145 13.08 13.51 0.26
CA ASP A 145 13.18 14.94 0.47
C ASP A 145 12.93 15.28 1.94
N CYS A 146 13.36 16.47 2.33
CA CYS A 146 13.22 17.01 3.67
C CYS A 146 12.32 18.24 3.58
N TRP A 147 11.16 18.15 4.23
CA TRP A 147 10.17 19.21 4.26
C TRP A 147 10.11 19.83 5.65
N GLU A 148 10.31 21.14 5.72
CA GLU A 148 10.20 21.91 6.96
C GLU A 148 8.83 22.58 7.02
N PRO A 149 8.05 22.37 8.10
CA PRO A 149 6.75 23.01 8.27
C PRO A 149 6.87 24.55 8.22
N PRO A 150 6.09 25.26 7.39
CA PRO A 150 6.11 26.72 7.33
C PRO A 150 5.78 27.40 8.65
N THR A 151 5.02 26.73 9.51
CA THR A 151 4.62 27.19 10.85
C THR A 151 5.70 26.95 11.91
N GLY A 152 6.84 26.37 11.54
CA GLY A 152 7.83 25.84 12.47
C GLY A 152 7.48 24.42 12.95
N GLY A 153 8.51 23.66 13.33
CA GLY A 153 8.38 22.28 13.78
C GLY A 153 9.57 21.42 13.36
N GLU A 154 9.51 20.13 13.66
CA GLU A 154 10.53 19.18 13.24
C GLU A 154 10.48 18.94 11.73
N ALA A 155 11.64 18.87 11.09
CA ALA A 155 11.75 18.56 9.68
C ALA A 155 11.28 17.13 9.40
N LEU A 156 10.40 16.98 8.40
CA LEU A 156 9.82 15.71 7.99
C LEU A 156 10.58 15.13 6.80
N TYR A 157 11.16 13.96 7.01
CA TYR A 157 11.82 13.19 5.96
C TYR A 157 10.82 12.26 5.30
N THR A 158 10.72 12.35 3.98
CA THR A 158 9.75 11.60 3.19
C THR A 158 10.39 11.00 1.96
N TYR A 159 9.89 9.86 1.49
CA TYR A 159 10.45 9.18 0.32
C TYR A 159 9.39 8.75 -0.68
N THR A 160 9.85 8.51 -1.91
CA THR A 160 9.09 7.89 -3.01
C THR A 160 9.87 6.69 -3.54
N ILE A 161 9.17 5.64 -3.95
CA ILE A 161 9.78 4.46 -4.57
C ILE A 161 9.87 4.68 -6.07
N ILE A 162 11.05 4.48 -6.66
CA ILE A 162 11.20 4.53 -8.12
C ILE A 162 10.60 3.27 -8.72
N THR A 163 9.85 3.41 -9.80
CA THR A 163 9.25 2.32 -10.56
C THR A 163 9.81 2.28 -11.97
N VAL A 164 9.96 1.08 -12.50
CA VAL A 164 10.38 0.75 -13.86
C VAL A 164 9.30 -0.10 -14.54
N ASP A 165 9.45 -0.38 -15.82
CA ASP A 165 8.60 -1.37 -16.48
C ASP A 165 8.83 -2.75 -15.86
N ALA A 166 7.78 -3.55 -15.72
CA ALA A 166 7.89 -4.88 -15.13
C ALA A 166 8.68 -5.82 -16.03
N SER A 167 9.46 -6.71 -15.42
CA SER A 167 10.14 -7.81 -16.11
C SER A 167 9.13 -8.79 -16.72
N LYS A 168 9.59 -9.66 -17.63
CA LYS A 168 8.74 -10.68 -18.26
C LYS A 168 8.05 -11.57 -17.22
N ASP A 169 8.78 -11.94 -16.17
CA ASP A 169 8.28 -12.77 -15.08
C ASP A 169 7.21 -12.09 -14.23
N LEU A 170 7.16 -10.76 -14.17
CA LEU A 170 6.06 -10.04 -13.50
C LEU A 170 4.96 -9.63 -14.46
N SER A 171 5.21 -9.63 -15.77
CA SER A 171 4.26 -9.15 -16.77
C SER A 171 2.91 -9.91 -16.71
N PHE A 172 2.90 -11.18 -16.28
CA PHE A 172 1.68 -11.96 -16.12
C PHE A 172 0.83 -11.52 -14.90
N ILE A 173 1.44 -11.06 -13.80
CA ILE A 173 0.71 -10.53 -12.63
C ILE A 173 0.01 -9.23 -13.02
N HIS A 174 0.57 -8.46 -13.94
CA HIS A 174 0.02 -7.15 -14.29
C HIS A 174 -0.79 -7.13 -15.59
N HIS A 175 -1.01 -8.27 -16.25
CA HIS A 175 -1.80 -8.32 -17.47
C HIS A 175 -3.27 -8.00 -17.14
N ARG A 176 -3.69 -6.77 -17.40
CA ARG A 176 -5.12 -6.43 -17.45
C ARG A 176 -5.72 -7.12 -18.68
N GLN A 177 -6.24 -8.34 -18.48
CA GLN A 177 -7.11 -9.02 -19.45
C GLN A 177 -8.30 -8.11 -19.76
N GLY A 178 -8.15 -7.36 -20.83
CA GLY A 178 -9.03 -6.29 -21.26
C GLY A 178 -8.45 -5.70 -22.55
N TRP A 179 -8.61 -6.44 -23.65
CA TRP A 179 -8.12 -6.12 -24.99
C TRP A 179 -8.53 -4.71 -25.49
N ALA A 180 -9.49 -4.05 -24.84
CA ALA A 180 -9.92 -2.69 -25.16
C ALA A 180 -9.05 -1.54 -24.58
N LEU A 181 -7.99 -1.83 -23.80
CA LEU A 181 -7.08 -0.80 -23.26
C LEU A 181 -5.61 -0.98 -23.64
N ALA A 182 -5.30 -1.89 -24.57
CA ALA A 182 -3.94 -2.05 -25.13
C ALA A 182 -3.43 -0.78 -25.86
N LEU A 183 -4.30 0.21 -26.09
CA LEU A 183 -3.96 1.52 -26.67
C LEU A 183 -3.63 2.61 -25.62
N THR A 184 -3.61 2.28 -24.32
CA THR A 184 -3.14 3.21 -23.28
C THR A 184 -1.82 2.72 -22.68
N ALA A 185 -0.82 3.59 -22.70
CA ALA A 185 0.58 3.41 -22.28
C ALA A 185 0.80 3.09 -20.78
N LEU A 186 0.03 2.16 -20.22
CA LEU A 186 0.23 1.61 -18.87
C LEU A 186 0.86 0.22 -18.98
N SER A 187 2.14 0.20 -19.34
CA SER A 187 2.99 -0.96 -19.11
C SER A 187 2.90 -1.38 -17.64
N PRO A 188 2.93 -2.69 -17.34
CA PRO A 188 3.05 -3.19 -15.98
C PRO A 188 4.29 -2.58 -15.31
N ARG A 189 4.22 -2.28 -14.01
CA ARG A 189 5.29 -1.55 -13.30
C ARG A 189 5.75 -2.33 -12.08
N MET A 190 7.06 -2.33 -11.85
CA MET A 190 7.66 -2.89 -10.63
C MET A 190 8.55 -1.84 -9.94
N PRO A 191 8.83 -1.97 -8.64
CA PRO A 191 9.88 -1.18 -8.01
C PRO A 191 11.23 -1.36 -8.72
N ALA A 192 12.03 -0.30 -8.79
CA ALA A 192 13.41 -0.38 -9.21
C ALA A 192 14.22 -1.05 -8.08
N ILE A 193 14.55 -2.32 -8.26
CA ILE A 193 15.24 -3.13 -7.25
C ILE A 193 16.75 -3.04 -7.49
N LEU A 194 17.50 -2.76 -6.42
CA LEU A 194 18.96 -2.69 -6.41
C LEU A 194 19.51 -4.03 -5.92
N ASP A 195 19.88 -4.90 -6.86
CA ASP A 195 20.37 -6.23 -6.55
C ASP A 195 21.87 -6.20 -6.21
N GLY A 196 22.19 -6.49 -4.95
CA GLY A 196 23.56 -6.61 -4.46
C GLY A 196 24.19 -5.32 -3.93
N ASP A 197 25.25 -5.49 -3.15
CA ASP A 197 25.90 -4.41 -2.40
C ASP A 197 26.52 -3.34 -3.29
N GLU A 198 27.02 -3.70 -4.47
CA GLU A 198 27.61 -2.73 -5.38
C GLU A 198 26.55 -1.77 -5.97
N ALA A 199 25.36 -2.28 -6.31
CA ALA A 199 24.25 -1.45 -6.78
C ALA A 199 23.77 -0.50 -5.67
N ILE A 200 23.63 -1.01 -4.45
CA ILE A 200 23.28 -0.22 -3.26
C ILE A 200 24.35 0.85 -3.00
N ARG A 201 25.63 0.49 -3.02
CA ARG A 201 26.75 1.40 -2.78
C ARG A 201 26.76 2.52 -3.81
N LYS A 202 26.71 2.20 -5.10
CA LYS A 202 26.70 3.19 -6.20
C LYS A 202 25.46 4.08 -6.15
N TRP A 203 24.31 3.52 -5.80
CA TRP A 203 23.09 4.30 -5.63
C TRP A 203 23.19 5.28 -4.46
N LEU A 204 23.74 4.88 -3.31
CA LEU A 204 23.79 5.76 -2.13
C LEU A 204 24.95 6.76 -2.13
N ASP A 205 26.06 6.44 -2.80
CA ASP A 205 27.25 7.30 -2.85
C ASP A 205 27.06 8.46 -3.84
N PHE A 206 26.32 9.49 -3.42
CA PHE A 206 26.06 10.67 -4.24
C PHE A 206 27.26 11.61 -4.39
N ALA A 207 28.32 11.41 -3.61
CA ALA A 207 29.53 12.19 -3.71
C ALA A 207 30.39 11.71 -4.88
N GLU A 208 30.60 10.40 -4.97
CA GLU A 208 31.47 9.81 -5.98
C GLU A 208 30.70 9.35 -7.23
N VAL A 209 29.38 9.10 -7.11
CA VAL A 209 28.53 8.65 -8.23
C VAL A 209 27.58 9.76 -8.66
N PRO A 210 27.87 10.44 -9.80
CA PRO A 210 27.00 11.44 -10.38
C PRO A 210 25.61 10.89 -10.68
N THR A 211 24.61 11.76 -10.65
CA THR A 211 23.21 11.38 -10.93
C THR A 211 23.07 10.62 -12.26
N GLN A 212 23.79 11.04 -13.30
CA GLN A 212 23.71 10.41 -14.62
C GLN A 212 24.20 8.95 -14.66
N GLU A 213 25.14 8.58 -13.77
CA GLU A 213 25.59 7.20 -13.60
C GLU A 213 24.65 6.42 -12.70
N ALA A 214 24.20 7.02 -11.60
CA ALA A 214 23.29 6.39 -10.65
C ALA A 214 21.96 5.97 -11.32
N VAL A 215 21.41 6.78 -12.23
CA VAL A 215 20.16 6.46 -12.93
C VAL A 215 20.27 5.27 -13.87
N LYS A 216 21.48 4.87 -14.29
CA LYS A 216 21.70 3.66 -15.11
C LYS A 216 21.42 2.37 -14.34
N LEU A 217 21.47 2.42 -13.00
CA LEU A 217 21.11 1.31 -12.12
C LEU A 217 19.60 1.05 -12.08
N ILE A 218 18.79 2.00 -12.55
CA ILE A 218 17.33 1.97 -12.47
C ILE A 218 16.76 1.22 -13.68
N GLN A 219 16.73 -0.11 -13.55
CA GLN A 219 16.28 -1.04 -14.59
C GLN A 219 15.43 -2.16 -13.97
N PRO A 220 14.59 -2.86 -14.76
CA PRO A 220 13.91 -4.07 -14.30
C PRO A 220 14.91 -5.14 -13.86
N THR A 221 14.47 -6.00 -12.93
CA THR A 221 15.21 -7.21 -12.54
C THR A 221 14.33 -8.44 -12.71
N GLU A 222 14.98 -9.56 -13.02
CA GLU A 222 14.38 -10.88 -13.08
C GLU A 222 14.68 -11.70 -11.81
N ASN A 223 15.57 -11.22 -10.93
CA ASN A 223 15.95 -11.93 -9.70
C ASN A 223 14.90 -11.72 -8.59
N ILE A 224 13.69 -12.21 -8.83
CA ILE A 224 12.56 -12.09 -7.92
C ILE A 224 11.71 -13.35 -7.97
N VAL A 225 11.10 -13.68 -6.84
CA VAL A 225 10.12 -14.76 -6.72
C VAL A 225 8.85 -14.21 -6.10
N PHE A 226 7.76 -14.94 -6.28
CA PHE A 226 6.47 -14.54 -5.74
C PHE A 226 5.61 -15.75 -5.41
N HIS A 227 4.61 -15.53 -4.56
CA HIS A 227 3.55 -16.50 -4.32
C HIS A 227 2.22 -15.78 -4.05
N PRO A 228 1.08 -16.41 -4.36
CA PRO A 228 -0.22 -15.83 -4.08
C PRO A 228 -0.46 -15.78 -2.56
N VAL A 229 -1.10 -14.72 -2.09
CA VAL A 229 -1.49 -14.52 -0.69
C VAL A 229 -3.00 -14.33 -0.57
N SER A 230 -3.52 -14.36 0.66
CA SER A 230 -4.94 -14.13 0.94
C SER A 230 -5.36 -12.69 0.64
N THR A 231 -6.62 -12.49 0.25
CA THR A 231 -7.25 -11.14 0.17
C THR A 231 -7.33 -10.42 1.51
N PHE A 232 -6.96 -11.09 2.61
CA PHE A 232 -6.77 -10.49 3.93
C PHE A 232 -5.85 -9.28 3.89
N VAL A 233 -4.82 -9.25 3.04
CA VAL A 233 -3.91 -8.11 2.88
C VAL A 233 -4.59 -6.84 2.34
N ASN A 234 -5.76 -6.95 1.69
CA ASN A 234 -6.45 -5.82 1.07
C ASN A 234 -6.86 -4.74 2.10
N ASN A 235 -7.06 -5.12 3.36
CA ASN A 235 -7.30 -4.17 4.43
C ASN A 235 -5.98 -3.80 5.10
N ILE A 236 -5.52 -2.57 4.89
CA ILE A 236 -4.26 -2.03 5.42
C ILE A 236 -4.12 -2.12 6.95
N ARG A 237 -5.23 -2.25 7.69
CA ARG A 237 -5.21 -2.41 9.15
C ARG A 237 -4.77 -3.80 9.59
N ASN A 238 -4.81 -4.78 8.68
CA ASN A 238 -4.40 -6.14 8.96
C ASN A 238 -2.88 -6.22 8.95
N ASN A 239 -2.28 -6.33 10.14
CA ASN A 239 -0.83 -6.40 10.33
C ASN A 239 -0.45 -7.68 11.08
N THR A 240 -0.48 -8.81 10.38
CA THR A 240 -0.15 -10.14 10.94
C THR A 240 0.63 -10.97 9.91
N PRO A 241 1.29 -12.06 10.31
CA PRO A 241 1.97 -12.97 9.39
C PRO A 241 1.07 -13.55 8.28
N GLU A 242 -0.25 -13.58 8.49
CA GLU A 242 -1.23 -14.06 7.50
C GLU A 242 -1.24 -13.22 6.21
N CYS A 243 -0.77 -11.97 6.27
CA CYS A 243 -0.67 -11.09 5.10
C CYS A 243 0.35 -11.60 4.06
N VAL A 244 1.41 -12.28 4.51
CA VAL A 244 2.47 -12.84 3.66
C VAL A 244 2.39 -14.37 3.54
N ALA A 245 1.38 -14.99 4.13
CA ALA A 245 1.25 -16.44 4.09
C ALA A 245 0.85 -16.91 2.68
N ARG A 246 1.65 -17.84 2.13
CA ARG A 246 1.36 -18.49 0.85
C ARG A 246 0.02 -19.22 0.89
N ILE A 247 -0.79 -19.03 -0.14
CA ILE A 247 -2.03 -19.78 -0.35
C ILE A 247 -1.94 -20.69 -1.59
N GLU A 248 -2.83 -21.66 -1.67
CA GLU A 248 -3.07 -22.43 -2.90
C GLU A 248 -4.25 -21.81 -3.66
N LEU A 249 -4.05 -21.51 -4.95
CA LEU A 249 -5.11 -21.01 -5.81
C LEU A 249 -6.03 -22.17 -6.20
N GLY A 250 -7.34 -21.99 -6.03
CA GLY A 250 -8.34 -22.99 -6.43
C GLY A 250 -8.78 -23.97 -5.34
N ALA A 251 -8.20 -23.89 -4.13
CA ALA A 251 -8.77 -24.55 -2.96
C ALA A 251 -10.14 -23.92 -2.66
N LYS A 252 -11.23 -24.60 -3.03
CA LYS A 252 -12.59 -24.21 -2.65
C LYS A 252 -12.65 -24.17 -1.13
N LYS A 253 -12.58 -22.99 -0.52
CA LYS A 253 -13.00 -22.82 0.87
C LYS A 253 -14.47 -23.22 0.92
N GLU A 254 -14.77 -24.35 1.56
CA GLU A 254 -16.11 -24.59 2.07
C GLU A 254 -16.43 -23.44 3.02
N VAL A 255 -17.24 -22.51 2.55
CA VAL A 255 -17.78 -21.47 3.40
C VAL A 255 -18.73 -22.16 4.36
N LYS A 256 -18.24 -22.54 5.54
CA LYS A 256 -19.11 -22.97 6.64
C LYS A 256 -20.03 -21.79 6.95
N ALA A 257 -21.30 -21.94 6.60
CA ALA A 257 -22.33 -20.94 6.83
C ALA A 257 -22.25 -20.43 8.28
N THR A 258 -22.09 -19.12 8.45
CA THR A 258 -22.10 -18.49 9.78
C THR A 258 -23.47 -18.70 10.44
N PRO A 259 -23.57 -18.70 11.77
CA PRO A 259 -24.86 -18.80 12.48
C PRO A 259 -25.88 -17.77 11.97
N SER A 260 -25.43 -16.56 11.65
CA SER A 260 -26.25 -15.50 11.07
C SER A 260 -26.77 -15.82 9.66
N SER A 261 -25.93 -16.39 8.79
CA SER A 261 -26.37 -16.83 7.45
C SER A 261 -27.36 -18.00 7.50
N LYS A 262 -27.19 -18.92 8.46
CA LYS A 262 -28.13 -20.03 8.70
C LYS A 262 -29.46 -19.51 9.23
N ALA A 263 -29.44 -18.53 10.13
CA ALA A 263 -30.64 -17.90 10.66
C ALA A 263 -31.43 -17.15 9.58
N MET A 264 -30.76 -16.37 8.72
CA MET A 264 -31.41 -15.71 7.58
C MET A 264 -32.01 -16.70 6.57
N LEU A 265 -31.30 -17.79 6.27
CA LEU A 265 -31.83 -18.84 5.40
C LEU A 265 -33.07 -19.52 6.00
N GLY A 266 -33.07 -19.76 7.32
CA GLY A 266 -34.25 -20.26 8.04
C GLY A 266 -35.44 -19.29 7.98
N TRP A 267 -35.19 -17.99 8.18
CA TRP A 267 -36.22 -16.96 8.12
C TRP A 267 -36.84 -16.80 6.72
N LEU A 268 -36.02 -16.83 5.66
CA LEU A 268 -36.48 -16.77 4.27
C LEU A 268 -37.33 -17.99 3.89
N LYS A 269 -36.96 -19.17 4.41
CA LYS A 269 -37.68 -20.43 4.13
C LYS A 269 -39.05 -20.45 4.82
N ASN A 270 -39.13 -19.97 6.06
CA ASN A 270 -40.39 -19.88 6.80
C ASN A 270 -41.33 -18.79 6.25
N SER A 271 -40.79 -17.80 5.52
CA SER A 271 -41.59 -16.74 4.91
C SER A 271 -42.35 -17.19 3.65
N GLN A 272 -42.05 -18.39 3.11
CA GLN A 272 -42.73 -18.94 1.92
C GLN A 272 -43.88 -19.91 2.24
N GLU A 273 -44.04 -20.37 3.50
CA GLU A 273 -45.06 -21.36 3.86
C GLU A 273 -46.36 -20.75 4.45
N GLY A 274 -46.50 -19.42 4.44
CA GLY A 274 -47.67 -18.73 4.98
C GLY A 274 -48.45 -17.92 3.95
N SER A 275 -49.20 -18.55 3.04
CA SER A 275 -50.21 -17.86 2.23
C SER A 275 -51.45 -18.75 2.03
N PRO A 276 -52.60 -18.45 2.66
CA PRO A 276 -53.85 -19.14 2.35
C PRO A 276 -54.37 -18.69 0.98
N GLN A 277 -54.79 -19.65 0.15
CA GLN A 277 -55.46 -19.42 -1.13
C GLN A 277 -56.60 -18.40 -0.98
N LYS A 278 -56.51 -17.27 -1.70
CA LYS A 278 -57.66 -16.39 -1.95
C LYS A 278 -58.05 -16.53 -3.41
N LYS A 279 -59.31 -16.91 -3.62
CA LYS A 279 -59.95 -17.18 -4.90
C LYS A 279 -59.80 -16.01 -5.88
N GLU A 280 -59.62 -16.41 -7.13
CA GLU A 280 -59.77 -15.68 -8.37
C GLU A 280 -61.11 -14.92 -8.42
N ASN A 281 -61.06 -13.60 -8.53
CA ASN A 281 -61.92 -12.80 -9.42
C ASN A 281 -61.50 -11.32 -9.41
N ASP A 282 -61.61 -10.74 -10.60
CA ASP A 282 -61.57 -9.32 -10.95
C ASP A 282 -60.20 -8.60 -10.98
N LEU A 283 -59.56 -8.71 -12.15
CA LEU A 283 -58.58 -7.75 -12.65
C LEU A 283 -59.26 -6.42 -13.03
N PRO A 284 -58.67 -5.26 -12.66
CA PRO A 284 -58.68 -4.11 -13.54
C PRO A 284 -57.29 -3.87 -14.12
N ARG A 285 -57.25 -3.85 -15.44
CA ARG A 285 -56.12 -3.51 -16.30
C ARG A 285 -56.06 -1.99 -16.44
N TRP A 286 -54.99 -1.31 -16.03
CA TRP A 286 -54.64 -0.01 -16.63
C TRP A 286 -53.13 0.23 -16.77
N LYS A 287 -52.83 0.89 -17.88
CA LYS A 287 -51.60 1.07 -18.64
C LYS A 287 -50.61 2.08 -18.05
N SER A 288 -49.34 1.81 -18.36
CA SER A 288 -48.21 2.75 -18.43
C SER A 288 -48.50 3.99 -19.29
N GLN A 289 -48.19 5.20 -18.79
CA GLN A 289 -47.75 6.37 -19.57
C GLN A 289 -46.83 7.30 -18.72
N PHE A 290 -45.59 7.51 -19.21
CA PHE A 290 -44.72 8.72 -19.29
C PHE A 290 -44.73 9.81 -18.16
N ILE A 291 -43.70 10.60 -17.77
CA ILE A 291 -42.24 10.81 -17.99
C ILE A 291 -41.72 11.91 -16.99
N HIS A 292 -40.40 11.93 -16.67
CA HIS A 292 -39.48 13.02 -16.18
C HIS A 292 -39.27 13.42 -14.68
N SER A 293 -38.10 13.00 -14.13
CA SER A 293 -36.91 13.69 -13.49
C SER A 293 -37.02 14.98 -12.61
N PRO A 294 -36.04 15.36 -11.73
CA PRO A 294 -34.91 14.64 -11.06
C PRO A 294 -34.65 14.93 -9.53
N SER A 295 -33.96 13.99 -8.83
CA SER A 295 -33.07 14.13 -7.60
C SER A 295 -33.65 14.61 -6.24
N PRO A 296 -33.06 14.32 -5.04
CA PRO A 296 -31.69 13.83 -4.75
C PRO A 296 -31.59 12.57 -3.84
N LYS A 297 -30.37 12.03 -3.78
CA LYS A 297 -29.95 10.85 -3.00
C LYS A 297 -29.81 11.17 -1.50
N LYS A 298 -30.43 10.38 -0.62
CA LYS A 298 -30.09 10.29 0.80
C LYS A 298 -29.47 8.92 1.11
N THR A 299 -28.40 8.96 1.91
CA THR A 299 -27.50 7.87 2.26
C THR A 299 -28.03 7.00 3.41
N SER A 300 -27.48 5.80 3.51
CA SER A 300 -27.82 4.69 4.42
C SER A 300 -27.58 4.92 5.93
N ALA A 301 -27.66 6.16 6.41
CA ALA A 301 -27.46 6.50 7.82
C ALA A 301 -28.78 6.73 8.60
N ASP A 302 -29.92 6.91 7.90
CA ASP A 302 -31.20 7.25 8.55
C ASP A 302 -32.05 6.03 8.99
N ILE A 303 -31.65 4.80 8.66
CA ILE A 303 -32.42 3.58 8.99
C ILE A 303 -32.00 2.94 10.32
N LEU A 304 -30.87 3.38 10.90
CA LEU A 304 -30.27 2.78 12.10
C LEU A 304 -30.47 3.59 13.40
N GLN A 305 -31.36 4.59 13.39
CA GLN A 305 -31.74 5.38 14.57
C GLN A 305 -33.21 5.21 15.00
N GLN A 306 -34.01 4.39 14.30
CA GLN A 306 -35.42 4.17 14.65
C GLN A 306 -35.66 2.96 15.57
N TRP A 307 -34.61 2.25 15.99
CA TRP A 307 -34.71 1.00 16.77
C TRP A 307 -33.98 0.99 18.12
N LEU A 308 -33.31 2.09 18.50
CA LEU A 308 -32.62 2.18 19.79
C LEU A 308 -33.13 3.37 20.61
N GLY A 309 -34.09 3.07 21.48
CA GLY A 309 -34.22 3.72 22.78
C GLY A 309 -35.28 4.82 22.87
N LYS A 310 -36.33 4.53 23.65
CA LYS A 310 -36.43 5.11 25.01
C LYS A 310 -37.62 4.51 25.75
N GLU A 311 -37.34 3.56 26.63
CA GLU A 311 -37.98 3.53 27.93
C GLU A 311 -37.39 4.65 28.79
N GLY A 312 -38.23 5.30 29.61
CA GLY A 312 -37.81 6.28 30.59
C GLY A 312 -38.98 7.13 31.09
N GLY A 313 -39.48 6.79 32.28
CA GLY A 313 -40.55 7.46 33.01
C GLY A 313 -40.20 8.88 33.54
N PRO A 314 -41.02 9.42 34.46
CA PRO A 314 -41.48 10.81 34.41
C PRO A 314 -40.63 11.79 35.21
N ALA A 315 -40.65 13.08 34.82
CA ALA A 315 -40.15 14.18 35.64
C ALA A 315 -41.16 15.33 35.69
N ALA A 316 -41.43 15.76 36.92
CA ALA A 316 -42.40 16.76 37.31
C ALA A 316 -41.91 18.21 37.08
N LYS A 317 -42.90 19.08 36.82
CA LYS A 317 -43.08 20.48 37.22
C LYS A 317 -41.88 21.45 37.17
N LYS A 318 -42.06 22.52 36.39
CA LYS A 318 -41.56 23.86 36.72
C LYS A 318 -42.74 24.84 36.83
N HIS A 319 -42.82 25.51 37.99
CA HIS A 319 -43.60 26.73 38.18
C HIS A 319 -42.87 27.91 37.54
N LYS A 320 -43.67 28.87 37.05
CA LYS A 320 -43.26 30.18 36.53
C LYS A 320 -42.77 31.10 37.65
N ALA A 321 -41.66 31.79 37.41
CA ALA A 321 -41.51 33.25 37.35
C ALA A 321 -40.07 33.55 36.92
#